data_AF-A0A925XKD6-F1
#
_entry.id   AF-A0A925XKD6-F1
#
_cell.length_a   1.000
_cell.length_b   1.000
_cell.length_c   1.000
_cell.angle_alpha   90.00
_cell.angle_beta   90.00
_cell.angle_gamma   90.00
#
_symmetry.space_group_name_H-M   'P 1'
#
loop_
_entity.id
_entity.type
_entity.pdbx_description
1 polymer ?
#
loop_
_entity_poly.entity_id
_entity_poly.type
_entity_poly.pdbx_seq_one_letter_code
_entity_poly.pdbx_strand_id
1 'polypeptide(L)'
;SQMLRLQEQGYGRYPVCIAKTQYSFSTDPAERGAPSGHALNIREVRLAAGAEFVVLICGEVLTMPGLPAQPSSAGIDVEDDGRIVGLF
;
A
#
# COMPACT_ATOMS: atom_id res chain seq x y z
N SER A 1 20.02 -2.16 12.68
CA SER A 1 18.87 -2.37 11.76
C SER A 1 17.81 -1.29 12.01
N GLN A 2 16.90 -1.02 11.06
CA GLN A 2 15.87 0.02 11.23
C GLN A 2 14.97 -0.20 12.45
N MET A 3 14.62 -1.46 12.76
CA MET A 3 13.80 -1.81 13.93
C MET A 3 14.48 -1.50 15.27
N LEU A 4 15.78 -1.79 15.43
CA LEU A 4 16.50 -1.51 16.68
C LEU A 4 16.51 -0.02 17.01
N ARG A 5 16.73 0.84 16.00
CA ARG A 5 16.68 2.30 16.18
C ARG A 5 15.31 2.79 16.66
N LEU A 6 14.22 2.22 16.13
CA LEU A 6 12.87 2.58 16.57
C LEU A 6 12.57 2.10 17.99
N GLN A 7 13.12 0.95 18.39
CA GLN A 7 13.03 0.48 19.78
C GLN A 7 13.82 1.39 20.73
N GLU A 8 15.05 1.76 20.38
CA GLU A 8 15.90 2.67 21.17
C GLU A 8 15.28 4.06 21.33
N GLN A 9 14.56 4.54 20.31
CA GLN A 9 13.84 5.82 20.32
C GLN A 9 12.51 5.78 21.09
N GLY A 10 12.14 4.65 21.69
CA GLY A 10 10.93 4.51 22.51
C GLY A 10 9.65 4.20 21.72
N TYR A 11 9.72 4.03 20.40
CA TYR A 11 8.57 3.71 19.55
C TYR A 11 8.23 2.21 19.52
N GLY A 12 8.91 1.38 20.30
CA GLY A 12 8.66 -0.06 20.36
C GLY A 12 7.27 -0.45 20.89
N ARG A 13 6.52 0.50 21.47
CA ARG A 13 5.13 0.29 21.95
C ARG A 13 4.07 0.58 20.90
N TYR A 14 4.43 1.18 19.78
CA TYR A 14 3.46 1.56 18.77
C TYR A 14 2.90 0.33 18.04
N PRO A 15 1.59 0.29 17.72
CA PRO A 15 1.01 -0.73 16.87
C PRO A 15 1.71 -0.83 15.52
N VAL A 16 1.63 -2.02 14.93
CA VAL A 16 2.29 -2.37 13.68
C VAL A 16 1.27 -2.43 12.55
N CYS A 17 1.51 -1.68 11.48
CA CYS A 17 0.79 -1.74 10.22
C CYS A 17 1.62 -2.53 9.20
N ILE A 18 1.12 -3.67 8.74
CA ILE A 18 1.80 -4.51 7.74
C ILE A 18 1.26 -4.14 6.36
N ALA A 19 2.11 -3.52 5.54
CA ALA A 19 1.81 -3.19 4.16
C ALA A 19 2.32 -4.30 3.23
N LYS A 20 1.38 -5.11 2.72
CA LYS A 20 1.60 -6.27 1.85
C LYS A 20 0.55 -6.30 0.72
N THR A 21 0.75 -7.19 -0.24
CA THR A 21 -0.26 -7.48 -1.28
C THR A 21 -1.60 -7.87 -0.65
N GLN A 22 -2.68 -7.29 -1.16
CA GLN A 22 -4.06 -7.62 -0.77
C GLN A 22 -4.58 -8.93 -1.39
N TYR A 23 -3.86 -9.49 -2.37
CA TYR A 23 -4.33 -10.64 -3.16
C TYR A 23 -4.04 -12.01 -2.52
N SER A 24 -3.14 -12.06 -1.55
CA SER A 24 -2.71 -13.29 -0.89
C SER A 24 -2.53 -13.06 0.62
N PHE A 25 -2.42 -14.13 1.41
CA PHE A 25 -1.91 -14.05 2.78
C PHE A 25 -0.38 -13.94 2.85
N SER A 26 0.33 -14.47 1.85
CA SER A 26 1.79 -14.37 1.78
C SER A 26 2.25 -13.01 1.23
N THR A 27 3.52 -12.93 0.86
CA THR A 27 4.07 -11.76 0.14
C THR A 27 3.93 -11.86 -1.37
N ASP A 28 3.51 -13.03 -1.89
CA ASP A 28 3.35 -13.29 -3.33
C ASP A 28 1.86 -13.19 -3.74
N PRO A 29 1.48 -12.27 -4.64
CA PRO A 29 0.13 -12.18 -5.17
C PRO A 29 -0.40 -13.43 -5.89
N ALA A 30 0.49 -14.31 -6.37
CA ALA A 30 0.11 -15.52 -7.10
C ALA A 30 -0.34 -16.66 -6.18
N GLU A 31 0.07 -16.66 -4.91
CA GLU A 31 -0.29 -17.69 -3.94
C GLU A 31 -1.70 -17.46 -3.41
N ARG A 32 -2.69 -18.05 -4.07
CA ARG A 32 -4.12 -17.91 -3.71
C ARG A 32 -4.56 -18.95 -2.67
N GLY A 33 -5.63 -18.65 -1.95
CA GLY A 33 -6.18 -19.52 -0.93
C GLY A 33 -5.56 -19.27 0.44
N ALA A 34 -5.21 -20.32 1.17
CA ALA A 34 -4.59 -20.25 2.50
C ALA A 34 -3.16 -20.83 2.47
N PRO A 35 -2.16 -20.10 1.93
CA PRO A 35 -0.77 -20.56 1.94
C PRO A 35 -0.28 -20.66 3.39
N SER A 36 0.43 -21.74 3.71
CA SER A 36 1.03 -21.98 5.04
C SER A 36 2.55 -22.12 4.93
N GLY A 37 3.28 -21.80 6.01
CA GLY A 37 4.75 -21.86 6.01
C GLY A 37 5.45 -20.77 5.19
N HIS A 38 4.73 -19.73 4.73
CA HIS A 38 5.31 -18.63 3.98
C HIS A 38 6.08 -17.67 4.90
N ALA A 39 7.20 -17.15 4.42
CA ALA A 39 7.97 -16.11 5.11
C ALA A 39 7.52 -14.71 4.66
N LEU A 40 7.27 -13.83 5.64
CA LEU A 40 7.02 -12.41 5.40
C LEU A 40 8.36 -11.66 5.39
N ASN A 41 8.90 -11.45 4.19
CA ASN A 41 10.12 -10.66 4.03
C ASN A 41 9.80 -9.17 4.20
N ILE A 42 10.43 -8.50 5.18
CA ILE A 42 10.27 -7.07 5.41
C ILE A 42 11.39 -6.33 4.68
N ARG A 43 11.03 -5.47 3.72
CA ARG A 43 11.98 -4.68 2.91
C ARG A 43 12.40 -3.41 3.63
N GLU A 44 11.45 -2.68 4.19
CA GLU A 44 11.71 -1.40 4.86
C GLU A 44 10.72 -1.19 6.01
N VAL A 45 11.14 -0.38 6.98
CA VAL A 45 10.32 0.02 8.12
C VAL A 45 10.20 1.55 8.13
N ARG A 46 8.96 2.06 8.19
CA ARG A 46 8.67 3.49 8.29
C ARG A 46 7.94 3.81 9.58
N LEU A 47 8.29 4.93 10.19
CA LEU A 47 7.62 5.43 11.38
C LEU A 47 6.56 6.48 10.99
N ALA A 48 5.31 6.23 11.35
CA ALA A 48 4.24 7.22 11.25
C ALA A 48 3.97 7.81 12.65
N ALA A 49 4.90 8.63 13.14
CA ALA A 49 4.88 9.11 14.52
C ALA A 49 3.61 9.90 14.88
N GLY A 50 3.09 10.71 13.96
CA GLY A 50 1.85 11.47 14.20
C GLY A 50 0.57 10.64 14.26
N ALA A 51 0.59 9.44 13.67
CA ALA A 51 -0.53 8.49 13.73
C ALA A 51 -0.26 7.32 14.70
N GLU A 52 0.86 7.39 15.41
CA GLU A 52 1.29 6.43 16.43
C GLU A 52 1.38 4.97 15.97
N PHE A 53 1.82 4.71 14.73
CA PHE A 53 2.08 3.34 14.25
C PHE A 53 3.38 3.19 13.45
N VAL A 54 3.88 1.96 13.39
CA VAL A 54 5.05 1.57 12.59
C VAL A 54 4.59 0.79 11.37
N VAL A 55 4.98 1.23 10.17
CA VAL A 55 4.66 0.56 8.91
C VAL A 55 5.78 -0.39 8.53
N LEU A 56 5.48 -1.68 8.44
CA LEU A 56 6.35 -2.71 7.88
C LEU A 56 5.96 -2.94 6.43
N ILE A 57 6.88 -2.70 5.51
CA ILE A 57 6.63 -2.85 4.08
C ILE A 57 7.23 -4.18 3.63
N CYS A 58 6.37 -5.12 3.22
CA CYS A 58 6.75 -6.49 2.88
C CYS A 58 6.96 -6.75 1.38
N GLY A 59 6.78 -5.73 0.54
CA GLY A 59 6.92 -5.87 -0.91
C GLY A 59 6.85 -4.51 -1.59
N GLU A 60 6.41 -4.51 -2.85
CA GLU A 60 6.14 -3.26 -3.56
C GLU A 60 4.73 -2.77 -3.21
N VAL A 61 4.69 -1.64 -2.52
CA VAL A 61 3.44 -0.95 -2.19
C VAL A 61 3.38 0.29 -3.06
N LEU A 62 2.37 0.34 -3.94
CA LEU A 62 2.09 1.50 -4.79
C LEU A 62 1.60 2.66 -3.91
N THR A 63 2.45 3.67 -3.73
CA THR A 63 2.10 4.90 -3.01
C THR A 63 1.65 6.02 -3.95
N MET A 64 1.90 5.87 -5.26
CA MET A 64 1.48 6.80 -6.30
C MET A 64 1.04 5.99 -7.53
N PRO A 65 -0.27 5.84 -7.79
CA PRO A 65 -0.75 5.18 -8.98
C PRO A 65 -0.47 6.04 -10.21
N GLY A 66 0.02 5.41 -11.29
CA GLY A 66 0.18 6.07 -12.59
C GLY A 66 -1.13 6.07 -13.38
N LEU A 67 -1.18 6.86 -14.45
CA LEU A 67 -2.25 6.80 -15.44
C LEU A 67 -2.09 5.55 -16.33
N PRO A 68 -3.19 4.88 -16.72
CA PRO A 68 -3.15 3.80 -17.69
C PRO A 68 -2.89 4.33 -19.11
N ALA A 69 -2.58 3.43 -20.05
CA ALA A 69 -2.29 3.80 -21.45
C ALA A 69 -3.42 4.62 -22.10
N GLN A 70 -4.67 4.30 -21.79
CA GLN A 70 -5.84 5.11 -22.14
C GLN A 70 -6.45 5.68 -20.86
N PRO A 71 -6.13 6.94 -20.49
CA PRO A 71 -6.64 7.54 -19.27
C PRO A 71 -8.13 7.88 -19.42
N SER A 72 -8.92 7.66 -18.37
CA SER A 72 -10.34 8.03 -18.38
C SER A 72 -10.58 9.51 -18.68
N SER A 73 -9.60 10.38 -18.40
CA SER A 73 -9.66 11.80 -18.74
C SER A 73 -9.81 12.09 -20.23
N ALA A 74 -9.43 11.17 -21.12
CA ALA A 74 -9.65 11.34 -22.56
C ALA A 74 -11.14 11.21 -22.96
N GLY A 75 -11.97 10.59 -22.10
CA GLY A 75 -13.41 10.48 -22.30
C GLY A 75 -14.24 11.46 -21.46
N ILE A 76 -13.60 12.23 -20.57
CA ILE A 76 -14.28 13.22 -19.74
C ILE A 76 -14.54 14.48 -20.57
N ASP A 77 -15.80 14.87 -20.69
CA ASP A 77 -16.20 16.07 -21.41
C ASP A 77 -17.47 16.69 -20.80
N VAL A 78 -17.83 17.90 -21.26
CA VAL A 78 -19.05 18.62 -20.88
C VAL A 78 -19.91 18.84 -22.13
N GLU A 79 -21.11 18.26 -22.14
CA GLU A 79 -22.09 18.45 -23.21
C GLU A 79 -22.67 19.87 -23.19
N ASP A 80 -23.31 20.29 -24.29
CA ASP A 80 -23.86 21.65 -24.47
C ASP A 80 -24.94 22.04 -23.44
N ASP A 81 -25.59 21.05 -22.81
CA ASP A 81 -26.55 21.23 -21.72
C ASP A 81 -25.88 21.34 -20.33
N GLY A 82 -24.55 21.30 -20.28
CA GLY A 82 -23.74 21.32 -19.07
C GLY A 82 -23.57 19.96 -18.39
N ARG A 83 -24.00 18.85 -19.01
CA ARG A 83 -23.85 17.50 -18.45
C ARG A 83 -22.42 16.98 -18.61
N ILE A 84 -21.85 16.46 -17.52
CA ILE A 84 -20.54 15.82 -17.54
C ILE A 84 -20.68 14.37 -18.01
N VAL A 85 -19.87 13.98 -18.98
CA VAL A 85 -19.80 12.60 -19.51
C VAL A 85 -18.43 11.97 -19.24
N GLY A 86 -18.34 10.63 -19.26
CA GLY A 86 -17.09 9.88 -19.14
C GLY A 86 -16.45 9.83 -17.75
N LEU A 87 -17.15 10.32 -16.71
CA LEU A 87 -16.68 10.26 -15.31
C LEU A 87 -16.90 8.89 -14.65
N PHE A 88 -17.84 8.09 -15.18
CA PHE A 88 -18.25 6.77 -14.70
C PHE A 88 -18.51 5.83 -15.87
#